data_AF-A0A7C4INC6-F1
#
_entry.id   AF-A0A7C4INC6-F1
#
_cell.length_a   1.000
_cell.length_b   1.000
_cell.length_c   1.000
_cell.angle_alpha   90.00
_cell.angle_beta   90.00
_cell.angle_gamma   90.00
#
_symmetry.space_group_name_H-M   'P 1'
#
loop_
_entity.id
_entity.type
_entity.pdbx_description
1 polymer ?
#
loop_
_entity_poly.entity_id
_entity_poly.type
_entity_poly.pdbx_seq_one_letter_code
_entity_poly.pdbx_strand_id
1 'polypeptide(L)'
;MKSRASSWKQKVDPAFDNIIKSILKVLNQSDLFANNGWIAMEDHYLNIWEKKGLEGWIKKYRYAELCGKDITKDIHRKKNVSLKEREKHLEGLRRDIDEKIKLLPEESREYYGNRFKPFLSEKSSNGHFGTMSKEDVKAYLIAIVPDMFMLEIHRSIIDMETLKAKRQTEGVQKRFDNPSVFMELWVGLNNAISLLVFKKNIYVLVKEASHGDEEAFFNLLQIDRTAIEFEWAKKMIRKAQLEGNSIFFDRMAKAITTSPLENTRIHGQALVVLLLFWKIGLSRLDNNELIELLEEAGIRVQDDPETFRKFVNREIKPLFS
;
A
#
# COMPACT_ATOMS: atom_id res chain seq x y z
N MET A 1 14.03 -28.43 -18.59
CA MET A 1 14.41 -28.23 -17.18
C MET A 1 13.18 -27.72 -16.45
N LYS A 2 12.69 -28.43 -15.41
CA LYS A 2 11.66 -27.85 -14.53
C LYS A 2 12.31 -26.66 -13.82
N SER A 3 11.83 -25.44 -14.08
CA SER A 3 12.30 -24.26 -13.36
C SER A 3 12.10 -24.54 -11.87
N ARG A 4 13.20 -24.47 -11.09
CA ARG A 4 13.10 -24.54 -9.64
C ARG A 4 12.18 -23.40 -9.24
N ALA A 5 11.04 -23.70 -8.62
CA ALA A 5 10.11 -22.65 -8.20
C ALA A 5 10.90 -21.63 -7.36
N SER A 6 10.79 -20.33 -7.69
CA SER A 6 11.51 -19.27 -7.00
C SER A 6 11.19 -19.35 -5.51
N SER A 7 12.23 -19.35 -4.68
CA SER A 7 12.11 -19.66 -3.25
C SER A 7 11.17 -18.69 -2.50
N TRP A 8 11.11 -17.44 -2.97
CA TRP A 8 10.24 -16.40 -2.43
C TRP A 8 8.74 -16.69 -2.59
N LYS A 9 8.31 -17.42 -3.63
CA LYS A 9 6.88 -17.72 -3.90
C LYS A 9 6.20 -18.59 -2.84
N GLN A 10 6.99 -19.20 -1.95
CA GLN A 10 6.47 -19.96 -0.82
C GLN A 10 6.22 -19.09 0.42
N LYS A 11 6.82 -17.90 0.49
CA LYS A 11 6.81 -17.01 1.66
C LYS A 11 5.83 -15.83 1.53
N VAL A 12 5.49 -15.47 0.30
CA VAL A 12 4.56 -14.40 -0.06
C VAL A 12 3.69 -14.84 -1.25
N ASP A 13 2.72 -14.02 -1.65
CA ASP A 13 1.86 -14.26 -2.81
C ASP A 13 2.69 -14.67 -4.06
N PRO A 14 2.47 -15.83 -4.70
CA PRO A 14 3.23 -16.26 -5.87
C PRO A 14 3.19 -15.31 -7.08
N ALA A 15 2.18 -14.43 -7.13
CA ALA A 15 2.03 -13.40 -8.16
C ALA A 15 2.48 -12.01 -7.69
N PHE A 16 3.33 -11.92 -6.65
CA PHE A 16 3.80 -10.65 -6.10
C PHE A 16 4.48 -9.78 -7.16
N ASP A 17 5.26 -10.39 -8.06
CA ASP A 17 5.94 -9.71 -9.16
C ASP A 17 4.94 -9.03 -10.11
N ASN A 18 3.82 -9.69 -10.42
CA ASN A 18 2.75 -9.13 -11.25
C ASN A 18 2.08 -7.93 -10.57
N ILE A 19 1.89 -7.99 -9.26
CA ILE A 19 1.35 -6.89 -8.47
C ILE A 19 2.30 -5.70 -8.49
N ILE A 20 3.60 -5.93 -8.33
CA ILE A 20 4.63 -4.90 -8.47
C ILE A 20 4.59 -4.31 -9.89
N LYS A 21 4.56 -5.15 -10.94
CA LYS A 21 4.47 -4.70 -12.34
C LYS A 21 3.25 -3.81 -12.58
N SER A 22 2.08 -4.18 -12.06
CA SER A 22 0.86 -3.36 -12.20
C SER A 22 1.03 -2.00 -11.54
N ILE A 23 1.63 -1.92 -10.35
CA ILE A 23 1.90 -0.64 -9.67
C ILE A 23 2.94 0.19 -10.42
N LEU A 24 4.03 -0.42 -10.87
CA LEU A 24 5.04 0.26 -11.69
C LEU A 24 4.45 0.78 -12.99
N LYS A 25 3.53 0.04 -13.61
CA LYS A 25 2.80 0.49 -14.79
C LYS A 25 1.97 1.72 -14.46
N VAL A 26 1.29 1.76 -13.31
CA VAL A 26 0.54 2.95 -12.92
C VAL A 26 1.46 4.13 -12.60
N LEU A 27 2.62 3.88 -11.97
CA LEU A 27 3.66 4.89 -11.72
C LEU A 27 4.24 5.46 -13.02
N ASN A 28 4.56 4.62 -14.00
CA ASN A 28 5.07 5.09 -15.29
C ASN A 28 3.98 5.79 -16.12
N GLN A 29 2.70 5.55 -15.78
CA GLN A 29 1.54 6.25 -16.35
C GLN A 29 1.13 7.46 -15.49
N SER A 30 1.79 7.77 -14.37
CA SER A 30 1.34 8.78 -13.41
C SER A 30 1.36 10.20 -13.95
N ASP A 31 2.12 10.45 -15.02
CA ASP A 31 2.01 11.70 -15.78
C ASP A 31 0.60 11.97 -16.34
N LEU A 32 -0.24 10.94 -16.47
CA LEU A 32 -1.57 11.01 -17.10
C LEU A 32 -2.75 11.14 -16.11
N PHE A 33 -2.60 10.79 -14.82
CA PHE A 33 -3.77 10.69 -13.92
C PHE A 33 -4.25 12.02 -13.35
N ALA A 34 -3.40 13.06 -13.31
CA ALA A 34 -3.80 14.40 -12.87
C ALA A 34 -4.98 14.97 -13.70
N ASN A 35 -5.15 14.52 -14.95
CA ASN A 35 -6.18 15.04 -15.86
C ASN A 35 -7.41 14.13 -16.04
N ASN A 36 -7.42 12.94 -15.43
CA ASN A 36 -8.50 11.97 -15.67
C ASN A 36 -9.54 11.92 -14.53
N GLY A 37 -9.36 12.67 -13.44
CA GLY A 37 -10.34 12.75 -12.34
C GLY A 37 -10.44 11.49 -11.46
N TRP A 38 -9.53 10.53 -11.61
CA TRP A 38 -9.59 9.26 -10.84
C TRP A 38 -9.03 9.38 -9.42
N ILE A 39 -8.16 10.37 -9.16
CA ILE A 39 -7.45 10.54 -7.88
C ILE A 39 -7.15 12.04 -7.69
N ALA A 40 -8.17 12.90 -7.79
CA ALA A 40 -8.03 14.17 -7.11
C ALA A 40 -8.06 13.86 -5.61
N MET A 41 -7.04 14.25 -4.85
CA MET A 41 -7.18 14.31 -3.40
C MET A 41 -8.23 15.39 -3.10
N GLU A 42 -9.51 15.05 -3.14
CA GLU A 42 -10.55 15.98 -2.73
C GLU A 42 -10.39 16.30 -1.24
N ASP A 43 -10.78 17.51 -0.83
CA ASP A 43 -10.73 17.97 0.56
C ASP A 43 -11.41 16.99 1.54
N HIS A 44 -12.38 16.20 1.06
CA HIS A 44 -13.00 15.13 1.83
C HIS A 44 -11.98 14.07 2.31
N TYR A 45 -11.06 13.65 1.45
CA TYR A 45 -10.05 12.65 1.79
C TYR A 45 -9.01 13.23 2.73
N LEU A 46 -8.53 14.44 2.48
CA LEU A 46 -7.67 15.15 3.43
C LEU A 46 -8.33 15.28 4.81
N ASN A 47 -9.63 15.54 4.88
CA ASN A 47 -10.35 15.59 6.15
C ASN A 47 -10.48 14.21 6.83
N ILE A 48 -10.75 13.14 6.08
CA ILE A 48 -10.70 11.76 6.62
C ILE A 48 -9.30 11.46 7.16
N TRP A 49 -8.29 11.93 6.45
CA TRP A 49 -6.88 11.71 6.72
C TRP A 49 -6.42 12.46 7.96
N GLU A 50 -6.74 13.76 8.08
CA GLU A 50 -6.51 14.56 9.27
C GLU A 50 -7.22 13.96 10.50
N LYS A 51 -8.46 13.48 10.34
CA LYS A 51 -9.22 12.84 11.43
C LYS A 51 -8.67 11.49 11.85
N LYS A 52 -8.13 10.67 10.93
CA LYS A 52 -7.59 9.33 11.24
C LYS A 52 -6.14 9.35 11.74
N GLY A 53 -5.45 10.49 11.65
CA GLY A 53 -4.01 10.56 11.80
C GLY A 53 -3.35 9.93 10.57
N LEU A 54 -2.61 10.75 9.83
CA LEU A 54 -2.13 10.51 8.46
C LEU A 54 -0.99 9.49 8.32
N GLU A 55 -0.98 8.47 9.16
CA GLU A 55 0.04 7.41 9.18
C GLU A 55 -0.25 6.29 8.16
N GLY A 56 -1.35 6.38 7.40
CA GLY A 56 -1.77 5.37 6.42
C GLY A 56 -2.02 3.98 7.01
N TRP A 57 -2.09 2.98 6.13
CA TRP A 57 -1.98 1.54 6.41
C TRP A 57 -0.90 1.12 7.42
N ILE A 58 0.17 1.88 7.66
CA ILE A 58 1.15 1.58 8.73
C ILE A 58 0.49 1.65 10.11
N LYS A 59 -0.43 2.59 10.34
CA LYS A 59 -1.24 2.62 11.57
C LYS A 59 -2.33 1.56 11.58
N LYS A 60 -2.89 1.20 10.42
CA LYS A 60 -3.75 -0.01 10.33
C LYS A 60 -2.98 -1.28 10.63
N TYR A 61 -1.68 -1.31 10.37
CA TYR A 61 -0.80 -2.42 10.70
C TYR A 61 -0.59 -2.52 12.22
N ARG A 62 -0.32 -1.39 12.88
CA ARG A 62 -0.39 -1.30 14.36
C ARG A 62 -1.79 -1.63 14.89
N TYR A 63 -2.84 -1.22 14.19
CA TYR A 63 -4.23 -1.53 14.53
C TYR A 63 -4.53 -3.01 14.33
N ALA A 64 -3.93 -3.68 13.36
CA ALA A 64 -4.08 -5.11 13.11
C ALA A 64 -3.24 -5.93 14.11
N GLU A 65 -2.11 -5.42 14.59
CA GLU A 65 -1.42 -5.94 15.79
C GLU A 65 -2.29 -5.76 17.06
N LEU A 66 -3.02 -4.64 17.16
CA LEU A 66 -4.01 -4.40 18.23
C LEU A 66 -5.25 -5.30 18.06
N CYS A 67 -5.75 -5.54 16.84
CA CYS A 67 -6.79 -6.51 16.54
C CYS A 67 -6.29 -7.93 16.79
N GLY A 68 -5.00 -8.22 16.61
CA GLY A 68 -4.40 -9.46 17.06
C GLY A 68 -4.58 -9.64 18.57
N LYS A 69 -4.46 -8.57 19.37
CA LYS A 69 -4.75 -8.56 20.81
C LYS A 69 -6.25 -8.72 21.11
N ASP A 70 -7.13 -8.12 20.32
CA ASP A 70 -8.58 -8.21 20.55
C ASP A 70 -9.19 -9.53 20.03
N ILE A 71 -8.68 -10.09 18.93
CA ILE A 71 -9.00 -11.42 18.41
C ILE A 71 -8.44 -12.49 19.35
N THR A 72 -7.20 -12.36 19.88
CA THR A 72 -6.73 -13.31 20.91
C THR A 72 -7.49 -13.20 22.21
N LYS A 73 -7.84 -11.98 22.65
CA LYS A 73 -8.76 -11.78 23.76
C LYS A 73 -10.10 -12.43 23.45
N ASP A 74 -10.66 -12.29 22.26
CA ASP A 74 -11.93 -12.90 21.89
C ASP A 74 -11.84 -14.43 21.85
N ILE A 75 -10.82 -15.00 21.23
CA ILE A 75 -10.60 -16.46 21.20
C ILE A 75 -10.48 -17.03 22.62
N HIS A 76 -9.86 -16.29 23.55
CA HIS A 76 -9.63 -16.77 24.93
C HIS A 76 -10.69 -16.35 25.96
N ARG A 77 -11.35 -15.20 25.78
CA ARG A 77 -12.32 -14.58 26.71
C ARG A 77 -13.76 -14.96 26.34
N LYS A 78 -14.01 -15.47 25.14
CA LYS A 78 -15.29 -16.06 24.74
C LYS A 78 -15.46 -17.44 25.38
N LYS A 79 -15.68 -17.49 26.69
CA LYS A 79 -16.51 -18.55 27.31
C LYS A 79 -18.00 -18.17 27.32
N ASN A 80 -18.34 -16.88 27.10
CA ASN A 80 -19.70 -16.34 27.26
C ASN A 80 -20.40 -15.86 25.97
N VAL A 81 -19.76 -15.92 24.79
CA VAL A 81 -20.43 -15.63 23.50
C VAL A 81 -21.01 -16.92 22.94
N SER A 82 -22.26 -16.90 22.50
CA SER A 82 -22.94 -18.10 21.98
C SER A 82 -22.17 -18.67 20.78
N LEU A 83 -22.17 -20.00 20.62
CA LEU A 83 -21.56 -20.68 19.45
C LEU A 83 -22.07 -20.07 18.14
N LYS A 84 -23.38 -19.80 18.07
CA LYS A 84 -24.07 -19.22 16.92
C LYS A 84 -23.54 -17.85 16.48
N GLU A 85 -23.18 -16.98 17.43
CA GLU A 85 -22.61 -15.66 17.09
C GLU A 85 -21.17 -15.76 16.56
N ARG A 86 -20.39 -16.74 17.05
CA ARG A 86 -19.03 -16.99 16.54
C ARG A 86 -19.06 -17.53 15.13
N GLU A 87 -19.95 -18.50 14.89
CA GLU A 87 -20.17 -19.06 13.55
C GLU A 87 -20.55 -17.95 12.57
N LYS A 88 -21.47 -17.04 12.95
CA LYS A 88 -21.86 -15.92 12.09
C LYS A 88 -20.71 -14.98 11.74
N HIS A 89 -19.84 -14.65 12.69
CA HIS A 89 -18.67 -13.79 12.43
C HIS A 89 -17.62 -14.48 11.55
N LEU A 90 -17.33 -15.76 11.83
CA LEU A 90 -16.41 -16.55 11.01
C LEU A 90 -16.97 -16.76 9.60
N GLU A 91 -18.28 -16.93 9.46
CA GLU A 91 -18.94 -17.06 8.16
C GLU A 91 -18.79 -15.79 7.32
N GLY A 92 -18.94 -14.62 7.94
CA GLY A 92 -18.73 -13.32 7.26
C GLY A 92 -17.28 -13.16 6.76
N LEU A 93 -16.30 -13.43 7.63
CA LEU A 93 -14.87 -13.36 7.26
C LEU A 93 -14.52 -14.40 6.19
N ARG A 94 -15.01 -15.63 6.34
CA ARG A 94 -14.81 -16.71 5.36
C ARG A 94 -15.36 -16.30 4.00
N ARG A 95 -16.59 -15.78 3.94
CA ARG A 95 -17.23 -15.36 2.69
C ARG A 95 -16.42 -14.28 2.01
N ASP A 96 -15.96 -13.28 2.76
CA ASP A 96 -15.10 -12.20 2.26
C ASP A 96 -13.77 -12.74 1.68
N ILE A 97 -13.09 -13.63 2.41
CA ILE A 97 -11.85 -14.27 1.95
C ILE A 97 -12.11 -15.13 0.70
N ASP A 98 -13.13 -15.98 0.72
CA ASP A 98 -13.47 -16.88 -0.39
C ASP A 98 -13.82 -16.07 -1.66
N GLU A 99 -14.57 -14.97 -1.53
CA GLU A 99 -14.90 -14.08 -2.65
C GLU A 99 -13.66 -13.41 -3.24
N LYS A 100 -12.73 -12.97 -2.41
CA LYS A 100 -11.47 -12.36 -2.87
C LYS A 100 -10.57 -13.37 -3.58
N ILE A 101 -10.41 -14.55 -2.98
CA ILE A 101 -9.54 -15.63 -3.48
C ILE A 101 -10.02 -16.18 -4.84
N LYS A 102 -11.33 -16.29 -5.05
CA LYS A 102 -11.91 -16.84 -6.30
C LYS A 102 -11.45 -16.12 -7.56
N LEU A 103 -11.16 -14.83 -7.45
CA LEU A 103 -10.86 -13.97 -8.59
C LEU A 103 -9.36 -13.86 -8.87
N LEU A 104 -8.52 -14.50 -8.04
CA LEU A 104 -7.07 -14.52 -8.20
C LEU A 104 -6.60 -15.60 -9.20
N PRO A 105 -5.37 -15.45 -9.73
CA PRO A 105 -4.64 -16.53 -10.41
C PRO A 105 -4.56 -17.80 -9.56
N GLU A 106 -4.44 -18.95 -10.22
CA GLU A 106 -4.48 -20.26 -9.57
C GLU A 106 -3.42 -20.42 -8.47
N GLU A 107 -2.18 -19.98 -8.72
CA GLU A 107 -1.09 -20.04 -7.74
C GLU A 107 -1.37 -19.21 -6.48
N SER A 108 -1.89 -17.99 -6.62
CA SER A 108 -2.29 -17.14 -5.50
C SER A 108 -3.52 -17.70 -4.78
N ARG A 109 -4.47 -18.29 -5.53
CA ARG A 109 -5.65 -18.94 -4.96
C ARG A 109 -5.26 -20.11 -4.05
N GLU A 110 -4.35 -20.94 -4.50
CA GLU A 110 -3.82 -22.05 -3.72
C GLU A 110 -3.05 -21.54 -2.49
N TYR A 111 -2.17 -20.55 -2.68
CA TYR A 111 -1.40 -19.92 -1.61
C TYR A 111 -2.32 -19.40 -0.49
N TYR A 112 -3.29 -18.55 -0.82
CA TYR A 112 -4.19 -17.97 0.19
C TYR A 112 -5.20 -18.98 0.73
N GLY A 113 -5.67 -19.93 -0.09
CA GLY A 113 -6.56 -21.00 0.37
C GLY A 113 -5.90 -21.86 1.45
N ASN A 114 -4.61 -22.16 1.29
CA ASN A 114 -3.80 -22.84 2.30
C ASN A 114 -3.51 -21.92 3.50
N ARG A 115 -3.12 -20.67 3.24
CA ARG A 115 -2.73 -19.71 4.28
C ARG A 115 -3.89 -19.40 5.23
N PHE A 116 -5.10 -19.21 4.71
CA PHE A 116 -6.29 -18.88 5.50
C PHE A 116 -7.14 -20.09 5.88
N LYS A 117 -6.68 -21.32 5.60
CA LYS A 117 -7.38 -22.56 5.94
C LYS A 117 -7.92 -22.61 7.37
N PRO A 118 -7.20 -22.13 8.42
CA PRO A 118 -7.72 -22.11 9.78
C PRO A 118 -8.99 -21.25 9.96
N PHE A 119 -9.22 -20.25 9.11
CA PHE A 119 -10.37 -19.35 9.19
C PHE A 119 -11.58 -19.83 8.37
N LEU A 120 -11.45 -20.89 7.57
CA LEU A 120 -12.51 -21.35 6.68
C LEU A 120 -13.60 -22.16 7.38
N SER A 121 -13.34 -22.67 8.60
CA SER A 121 -14.38 -23.33 9.41
C SER A 121 -13.98 -23.37 10.89
N GLU A 122 -14.97 -23.51 11.77
CA GLU A 122 -14.72 -23.72 13.20
C GLU A 122 -13.89 -25.00 13.45
N LYS A 123 -14.17 -26.09 12.72
CA LYS A 123 -13.41 -27.33 12.83
C LYS A 123 -11.93 -27.12 12.49
N SER A 124 -11.64 -26.40 11.41
CA SER A 124 -10.26 -26.06 10.99
C SER A 124 -9.59 -25.14 12.00
N SER A 125 -10.32 -24.13 12.51
CA SER A 125 -9.84 -23.20 13.53
C SER A 125 -9.48 -23.93 14.82
N ASN A 126 -10.40 -24.74 15.36
CA ASN A 126 -10.20 -25.51 16.58
C ASN A 126 -9.08 -26.55 16.42
N GLY A 127 -9.00 -27.23 15.27
CA GLY A 127 -7.93 -28.18 15.00
C GLY A 127 -6.54 -27.53 14.91
N HIS A 128 -6.46 -26.31 14.35
CA HIS A 128 -5.20 -25.59 14.21
C HIS A 128 -4.77 -24.90 15.51
N PHE A 129 -5.65 -24.08 16.10
CA PHE A 129 -5.34 -23.28 17.27
C PHE A 129 -5.49 -24.03 18.60
N GLY A 130 -6.24 -25.12 18.64
CA GLY A 130 -6.50 -25.88 19.88
C GLY A 130 -5.25 -26.53 20.49
N THR A 131 -4.16 -26.65 19.72
CA THR A 131 -2.87 -27.19 20.18
C THR A 131 -1.84 -26.10 20.46
N MET A 132 -2.13 -24.84 20.13
CA MET A 132 -1.19 -23.73 20.22
C MET A 132 -1.30 -23.02 21.57
N SER A 133 -0.19 -22.50 22.07
CA SER A 133 -0.24 -21.58 23.22
C SER A 133 -0.93 -20.27 22.82
N LYS A 134 -1.36 -19.48 23.81
CA LYS A 134 -1.97 -18.17 23.57
C LYS A 134 -1.02 -17.24 22.80
N GLU A 135 0.25 -17.30 23.17
CA GLU A 135 1.34 -16.54 22.58
C GLU A 135 1.56 -16.93 21.12
N ASP A 136 1.50 -18.24 20.81
CA ASP A 136 1.64 -18.75 19.44
C ASP A 136 0.44 -18.35 18.57
N VAL A 137 -0.79 -18.44 19.10
CA VAL A 137 -1.99 -17.97 18.38
C VAL A 137 -1.85 -16.48 18.07
N LYS A 138 -1.38 -15.68 19.05
CA LYS A 138 -1.15 -14.24 18.85
C LYS A 138 -0.12 -13.99 17.75
N ALA A 139 1.02 -14.69 17.80
CA ALA A 139 2.08 -14.56 16.80
C ALA A 139 1.58 -14.94 15.40
N TYR A 140 0.80 -16.01 15.29
CA TYR A 140 0.18 -16.44 14.04
C TYR A 140 -0.77 -15.38 13.48
N LEU A 141 -1.65 -14.83 14.32
CA LEU A 141 -2.59 -13.78 13.91
C LEU A 141 -1.85 -12.50 13.49
N ILE A 142 -0.76 -12.13 14.15
CA ILE A 142 0.07 -11.00 13.69
C ILE A 142 0.70 -11.33 12.33
N ALA A 143 1.17 -12.56 12.14
CA ALA A 143 1.83 -12.98 10.91
C ALA A 143 0.87 -13.08 9.71
N ILE A 144 -0.45 -13.25 9.90
CA ILE A 144 -1.43 -13.36 8.82
C ILE A 144 -1.92 -12.01 8.29
N VAL A 145 -1.84 -10.96 9.11
CA VAL A 145 -2.24 -9.58 8.75
C VAL A 145 -1.65 -9.11 7.43
N PRO A 146 -0.32 -9.18 7.20
CA PRO A 146 0.27 -8.83 5.91
C PRO A 146 -0.32 -9.61 4.73
N ASP A 147 -0.64 -10.90 4.90
CA ASP A 147 -1.25 -11.72 3.84
C ASP A 147 -2.67 -11.23 3.52
N MET A 148 -3.44 -10.79 4.53
CA MET A 148 -4.77 -10.21 4.32
C MET A 148 -4.70 -8.89 3.54
N PHE A 149 -3.73 -8.03 3.88
CA PHE A 149 -3.51 -6.80 3.12
C PHE A 149 -3.07 -7.08 1.69
N MET A 150 -2.18 -8.06 1.50
CA MET A 150 -1.72 -8.43 0.17
C MET A 150 -2.85 -8.98 -0.70
N LEU A 151 -3.71 -9.83 -0.13
CA LEU A 151 -4.93 -10.33 -0.78
C LEU A 151 -5.82 -9.18 -1.23
N GLU A 152 -6.02 -8.18 -0.37
CA GLU A 152 -6.86 -7.02 -0.67
C GLU A 152 -6.27 -6.13 -1.78
N ILE A 153 -4.96 -5.93 -1.77
CA ILE A 153 -4.24 -5.19 -2.82
C ILE A 153 -4.34 -5.93 -4.15
N HIS A 154 -4.04 -7.23 -4.17
CA HIS A 154 -4.10 -8.06 -5.36
C HIS A 154 -5.51 -8.03 -5.97
N ARG A 155 -6.53 -8.22 -5.11
CA ARG A 155 -7.93 -8.13 -5.53
C ARG A 155 -8.28 -6.77 -6.13
N SER A 156 -7.85 -5.69 -5.48
CA SER A 156 -8.08 -4.31 -5.94
C SER A 156 -7.45 -4.05 -7.30
N ILE A 157 -6.25 -4.58 -7.55
CA ILE A 157 -5.57 -4.45 -8.85
C ILE A 157 -6.36 -5.15 -9.95
N ILE A 158 -6.81 -6.38 -9.71
CA ILE A 158 -7.65 -7.13 -10.66
C ILE A 158 -8.95 -6.39 -10.97
N ASP A 159 -9.60 -5.84 -9.94
CA ASP A 159 -10.85 -5.08 -10.13
C ASP A 159 -10.63 -3.86 -11.02
N MET A 160 -9.53 -3.13 -10.83
CA MET A 160 -9.21 -1.98 -11.67
C MET A 160 -8.91 -2.36 -13.11
N GLU A 161 -8.13 -3.42 -13.33
CA GLU A 161 -7.82 -3.91 -14.67
C GLU A 161 -9.10 -4.36 -15.39
N THR A 162 -10.01 -5.01 -14.66
CA THR A 162 -11.34 -5.41 -15.15
C THR A 162 -12.23 -4.21 -15.46
N LEU A 163 -12.21 -3.17 -14.60
CA LEU A 163 -12.96 -1.93 -14.81
C LEU A 163 -12.43 -1.12 -15.99
N LYS A 164 -11.10 -1.06 -16.21
CA LYS A 164 -10.52 -0.44 -17.40
C LYS A 164 -10.97 -1.15 -18.68
N ALA A 165 -11.16 -2.47 -18.63
CA ALA A 165 -11.66 -3.25 -19.76
C ALA A 165 -13.16 -3.03 -20.05
N LYS A 166 -13.95 -2.70 -19.04
CA LYS A 166 -15.38 -2.36 -19.18
C LYS A 166 -15.53 -0.85 -19.35
N ARG A 167 -15.65 -0.36 -20.59
CA ARG A 167 -15.82 1.07 -20.94
C ARG A 167 -16.63 1.84 -19.88
N GLN A 168 -16.11 3.03 -19.52
CA GLN A 168 -16.70 4.02 -18.61
C GLN A 168 -18.23 4.13 -18.77
N THR A 169 -18.98 3.34 -18.01
CA THR A 169 -20.43 3.51 -17.85
C THR A 169 -20.64 4.01 -16.43
N GLU A 170 -20.81 5.33 -16.31
CA GLU A 170 -21.47 6.21 -15.30
C GLU A 170 -21.63 5.79 -13.81
N GLY A 171 -21.04 4.70 -13.32
CA GLY A 171 -21.21 4.20 -11.96
C GLY A 171 -19.96 4.27 -11.08
N VAL A 172 -18.82 4.71 -11.62
CA VAL A 172 -17.52 4.64 -10.92
C VAL A 172 -17.46 5.63 -9.74
N GLN A 173 -18.17 6.77 -9.82
CA GLN A 173 -18.19 7.79 -8.76
C GLN A 173 -18.75 7.28 -7.42
N LYS A 174 -19.71 6.34 -7.42
CA LYS A 174 -20.42 5.88 -6.20
C LYS A 174 -19.65 4.84 -5.37
N ARG A 175 -18.48 4.37 -5.81
CA ARG A 175 -17.67 3.40 -5.03
C ARG A 175 -16.59 4.07 -4.16
N PHE A 176 -16.50 5.39 -4.15
CA PHE A 176 -15.46 6.13 -3.43
C PHE A 176 -15.87 6.68 -2.07
N ASP A 177 -17.12 6.45 -1.62
CA ASP A 177 -17.62 6.90 -0.30
C ASP A 177 -16.93 6.20 0.89
N ASN A 178 -16.17 5.13 0.64
CA ASN A 178 -15.24 4.54 1.60
C ASN A 178 -13.83 4.55 0.97
N PRO A 179 -12.78 4.99 1.70
CA PRO A 179 -11.42 4.95 1.17
C PRO A 179 -11.08 3.50 0.81
N SER A 180 -11.05 3.23 -0.49
CA SER A 180 -10.72 1.91 -1.01
C SER A 180 -9.27 1.60 -0.67
N VAL A 181 -8.92 0.31 -0.60
CA VAL A 181 -7.53 -0.10 -0.35
C VAL A 181 -6.59 0.44 -1.43
N PHE A 182 -7.10 0.67 -2.63
CA PHE A 182 -6.37 1.38 -3.68
C PHE A 182 -6.01 2.82 -3.28
N MET A 183 -6.94 3.59 -2.70
CA MET A 183 -6.61 4.94 -2.21
C MET A 183 -5.53 4.88 -1.14
N GLU A 184 -5.59 3.92 -0.22
CA GLU A 184 -4.57 3.74 0.82
C GLU A 184 -3.21 3.35 0.25
N LEU A 185 -3.19 2.50 -0.78
CA LEU A 185 -2.00 2.16 -1.55
C LEU A 185 -1.40 3.41 -2.21
N TRP A 186 -2.22 4.30 -2.77
CA TRP A 186 -1.75 5.58 -3.32
C TRP A 186 -1.16 6.51 -2.29
N VAL A 187 -1.81 6.66 -1.14
CA VAL A 187 -1.24 7.47 -0.05
C VAL A 187 0.11 6.90 0.35
N GLY A 188 0.18 5.58 0.49
CA GLY A 188 1.42 4.87 0.78
C GLY A 188 2.51 5.15 -0.24
N LEU A 189 2.12 5.15 -1.51
CA LEU A 189 3.03 5.40 -2.62
C LEU A 189 3.53 6.84 -2.64
N ASN A 190 2.63 7.82 -2.57
CA ASN A 190 2.96 9.24 -2.52
C ASN A 190 3.84 9.55 -1.30
N ASN A 191 3.55 8.91 -0.16
CA ASN A 191 4.37 9.03 1.02
C ASN A 191 5.77 8.39 0.85
N ALA A 192 5.86 7.22 0.21
CA ALA A 192 7.14 6.59 -0.10
C ALA A 192 8.00 7.47 -1.02
N ILE A 193 7.39 8.06 -2.05
CA ILE A 193 8.06 9.02 -2.94
C ILE A 193 8.50 10.26 -2.15
N SER A 194 7.62 10.82 -1.32
CA SER A 194 7.92 11.98 -0.48
C SER A 194 9.13 11.73 0.45
N LEU A 195 9.15 10.58 1.12
CA LEU A 195 10.23 10.17 2.01
C LEU A 195 11.53 9.92 1.24
N LEU A 196 11.44 9.38 0.03
CA LEU A 196 12.59 9.14 -0.82
C LEU A 196 13.25 10.45 -1.23
N VAL A 197 12.47 11.36 -1.82
CA VAL A 197 12.96 12.56 -2.52
C VAL A 197 13.21 13.72 -1.57
N PHE A 198 12.28 13.97 -0.64
CA PHE A 198 12.32 15.16 0.22
C PHE A 198 12.65 14.84 1.68
N LYS A 199 12.83 13.56 2.03
CA LYS A 199 13.05 13.09 3.41
C LYS A 199 11.97 13.53 4.40
N LYS A 200 10.79 13.90 3.89
CA LYS A 200 9.62 14.32 4.66
C LYS A 200 8.45 13.42 4.29
N ASN A 201 7.61 13.10 5.27
CA ASN A 201 6.32 12.48 4.99
C ASN A 201 5.44 13.50 4.24
N ILE A 202 4.59 13.03 3.33
CA ILE A 202 3.69 13.90 2.55
C ILE A 202 2.81 14.79 3.45
N TYR A 203 2.44 14.33 4.64
CA TYR A 203 1.71 15.14 5.63
C TYR A 203 2.49 16.38 6.06
N VAL A 204 3.80 16.25 6.27
CA VAL A 204 4.65 17.38 6.67
C VAL A 204 4.65 18.41 5.55
N LEU A 205 4.77 17.96 4.30
CA LEU A 205 4.68 18.85 3.14
C LEU A 205 3.33 19.56 3.04
N VAL A 206 2.22 18.83 3.17
CA VAL A 206 0.86 19.42 3.16
C VAL A 206 0.69 20.43 4.28
N LYS A 207 1.16 20.11 5.48
CA LYS A 207 1.06 20.98 6.65
C LYS A 207 1.89 22.24 6.47
N GLU A 208 3.15 22.14 6.07
CA GLU A 208 4.01 23.31 5.85
C GLU A 208 3.45 24.19 4.72
N ALA A 209 3.03 23.57 3.61
CA ALA A 209 2.44 24.27 2.47
C ALA A 209 1.15 25.02 2.84
N SER A 210 0.28 24.42 3.66
CA SER A 210 -0.96 25.08 4.11
C SER A 210 -0.72 26.27 5.05
N HIS A 211 0.48 26.38 5.63
CA HIS A 211 0.93 27.54 6.41
C HIS A 211 1.71 28.56 5.56
N GLY A 212 1.72 28.40 4.23
CA GLY A 212 2.33 29.34 3.29
C GLY A 212 3.79 29.04 2.93
N ASP A 213 4.32 27.87 3.28
CA ASP A 213 5.65 27.44 2.82
C ASP A 213 5.60 27.06 1.32
N GLU A 214 6.13 27.95 0.48
CA GLU A 214 6.19 27.74 -0.97
C GLU A 214 7.06 26.54 -1.37
N GLU A 215 8.15 26.27 -0.65
CA GLU A 215 9.02 25.14 -0.98
C GLU A 215 8.31 23.81 -0.72
N ALA A 216 7.62 23.70 0.42
CA ALA A 216 6.79 22.54 0.72
C ALA A 216 5.66 22.37 -0.32
N PHE A 217 5.05 23.46 -0.78
CA PHE A 217 4.05 23.45 -1.84
C PHE A 217 4.61 22.91 -3.16
N PHE A 218 5.77 23.40 -3.62
CA PHE A 218 6.38 22.91 -4.85
C PHE A 218 6.85 21.45 -4.75
N ASN A 219 7.36 21.03 -3.60
CA ASN A 219 7.72 19.63 -3.35
C ASN A 219 6.48 18.73 -3.36
N LEU A 220 5.35 19.19 -2.79
CA LEU A 220 4.08 18.50 -2.86
C LEU A 220 3.57 18.38 -4.30
N LEU A 221 3.67 19.44 -5.11
CA LEU A 221 3.26 19.43 -6.51
C LEU A 221 4.04 18.46 -7.39
N GLN A 222 5.31 18.22 -7.08
CA GLN A 222 6.10 17.19 -7.77
C GLN A 222 5.55 15.78 -7.52
N ILE A 223 4.87 15.55 -6.38
CA ILE A 223 4.28 14.25 -6.05
C ILE A 223 2.85 14.17 -6.54
N ASP A 224 2.05 15.20 -6.24
CA ASP A 224 0.63 15.25 -6.54
C ASP A 224 0.24 16.63 -7.08
N ARG A 225 0.10 16.70 -8.41
CA ARG A 225 -0.30 17.91 -9.13
C ARG A 225 -1.70 18.39 -8.75
N THR A 226 -2.56 17.51 -8.20
CA THR A 226 -3.91 17.89 -7.76
C THR A 226 -3.88 18.76 -6.50
N ALA A 227 -2.73 18.92 -5.85
CA ALA A 227 -2.57 19.83 -4.74
C ALA A 227 -2.85 21.31 -5.09
N ILE A 228 -2.85 21.69 -6.38
CA ILE A 228 -3.32 23.01 -6.82
C ILE A 228 -4.79 23.26 -6.51
N GLU A 229 -5.58 22.19 -6.31
CA GLU A 229 -7.02 22.29 -6.07
C GLU A 229 -7.38 22.66 -4.63
N PHE A 230 -6.43 22.56 -3.70
CA PHE A 230 -6.67 22.92 -2.31
C PHE A 230 -6.93 24.42 -2.16
N GLU A 231 -7.87 24.78 -1.27
CA GLU A 231 -8.24 26.19 -1.06
C GLU A 231 -7.07 27.07 -0.60
N TRP A 232 -6.16 26.52 0.21
CA TRP A 232 -4.94 27.24 0.63
C TRP A 232 -3.96 27.42 -0.55
N ALA A 233 -3.83 26.44 -1.44
CA ALA A 233 -3.00 26.53 -2.64
C ALA A 233 -3.56 27.54 -3.63
N LYS A 234 -4.88 27.52 -3.86
CA LYS A 234 -5.61 28.51 -4.67
C LYS A 234 -5.37 29.93 -4.17
N LYS A 235 -5.36 30.15 -2.85
CA LYS A 235 -5.03 31.45 -2.24
C LYS A 235 -3.58 31.86 -2.51
N MET A 236 -2.62 30.95 -2.37
CA MET A 236 -1.20 31.22 -2.70
C MET A 236 -1.03 31.60 -4.17
N ILE A 237 -1.62 30.82 -5.09
CA ILE A 237 -1.56 31.07 -6.54
C ILE A 237 -2.19 32.42 -6.88
N ARG A 238 -3.38 32.74 -6.34
CA ARG A 238 -4.04 34.04 -6.56
C ARG A 238 -3.20 35.20 -6.04
N LYS A 239 -2.57 35.06 -4.87
CA LYS A 239 -1.67 36.08 -4.32
C LYS A 239 -0.49 36.33 -5.27
N ALA A 240 0.21 35.28 -5.69
CA ALA A 240 1.31 35.37 -6.64
C ALA A 240 0.88 36.01 -7.98
N GLN A 241 -0.33 35.71 -8.44
CA GLN A 241 -0.92 36.32 -9.64
C GLN A 241 -1.12 37.83 -9.49
N LEU A 242 -1.72 38.27 -8.37
CA LEU A 242 -1.97 39.69 -8.11
C LEU A 242 -0.68 40.49 -7.92
N GLU A 243 0.37 39.85 -7.40
CA GLU A 243 1.69 40.44 -7.19
C GLU A 243 2.58 40.41 -8.45
N GLY A 244 2.15 39.72 -9.52
CA GLY A 244 2.97 39.54 -10.72
C GLY A 244 4.26 38.74 -10.46
N ASN A 245 4.23 37.79 -9.50
CA ASN A 245 5.40 37.02 -9.08
C ASN A 245 5.76 35.94 -10.12
N SER A 246 6.52 36.32 -11.16
CA SER A 246 6.95 35.41 -12.23
C SER A 246 7.77 34.23 -11.71
N ILE A 247 8.63 34.45 -10.71
CA ILE A 247 9.48 33.42 -10.10
C ILE A 247 8.62 32.30 -9.50
N PHE A 248 7.50 32.64 -8.86
CA PHE A 248 6.56 31.65 -8.33
C PHE A 248 6.03 30.73 -9.44
N PHE A 249 5.59 31.30 -10.57
CA PHE A 249 5.04 30.53 -11.68
C PHE A 249 6.10 29.67 -12.39
N ASP A 250 7.33 30.17 -12.53
CA ASP A 250 8.44 29.39 -13.07
C ASP A 250 8.76 28.17 -12.19
N ARG A 251 8.79 28.36 -10.86
CA ARG A 251 8.98 27.27 -9.89
C ARG A 251 7.82 26.28 -9.92
N MET A 252 6.59 26.76 -10.02
CA MET A 252 5.39 25.93 -10.14
C MET A 252 5.42 25.08 -11.42
N ALA A 253 5.72 25.71 -12.55
CA ALA A 253 5.84 25.02 -13.84
C ALA A 253 6.92 23.93 -13.77
N LYS A 254 8.08 24.24 -13.19
CA LYS A 254 9.15 23.27 -12.97
C LYS A 254 8.71 22.13 -12.07
N ALA A 255 8.00 22.41 -10.97
CA ALA A 255 7.50 21.38 -10.06
C ALA A 255 6.50 20.44 -10.74
N ILE A 256 5.64 20.97 -11.61
CA ILE A 256 4.66 20.16 -12.36
C ILE A 256 5.36 19.25 -13.39
N THR A 257 6.39 19.74 -14.06
CA THR A 257 7.06 19.01 -15.15
C THR A 257 8.17 18.06 -14.68
N THR A 258 8.75 18.30 -13.51
CA THR A 258 9.82 17.44 -12.96
C THR A 258 9.24 16.17 -12.36
N SER A 259 9.68 15.00 -12.81
CA SER A 259 9.31 13.75 -12.13
C SER A 259 10.07 13.65 -10.81
N PRO A 260 9.39 13.35 -9.69
CA PRO A 260 10.05 13.27 -8.38
C PRO A 260 11.09 12.15 -8.36
N LEU A 261 10.97 11.17 -9.25
CA LEU A 261 11.88 10.03 -9.38
C LEU A 261 12.97 10.23 -10.43
N GLU A 262 12.94 11.29 -11.25
CA GLU A 262 13.88 11.51 -12.36
C GLU A 262 15.35 11.55 -11.89
N ASN A 263 15.58 12.16 -10.73
CA ASN A 263 16.92 12.28 -10.14
C ASN A 263 17.25 11.17 -9.14
N THR A 264 16.29 10.28 -8.86
CA THR A 264 16.59 9.11 -8.03
C THR A 264 17.42 8.15 -8.86
N ARG A 265 18.61 7.78 -8.36
CA ARG A 265 19.50 6.79 -9.00
C ARG A 265 18.70 5.53 -9.37
N ILE A 266 19.25 4.65 -10.22
CA ILE A 266 18.70 3.35 -10.70
C ILE A 266 17.83 2.58 -9.66
N HIS A 267 18.07 2.80 -8.37
CA HIS A 267 17.32 2.27 -7.23
C HIS A 267 15.97 2.93 -6.92
N GLY A 268 15.51 3.97 -7.63
CA GLY A 268 14.26 4.69 -7.30
C GLY A 268 13.05 3.77 -7.24
N GLN A 269 12.86 2.95 -8.28
CA GLN A 269 11.77 1.96 -8.33
C GLN A 269 11.91 0.88 -7.26
N ALA A 270 13.11 0.32 -7.09
CA ALA A 270 13.39 -0.68 -6.06
C ALA A 270 13.08 -0.14 -4.66
N LEU A 271 13.52 1.09 -4.38
CA LEU A 271 13.30 1.77 -3.10
C LEU A 271 11.81 1.99 -2.86
N VAL A 272 11.08 2.52 -3.85
CA VAL A 272 9.62 2.70 -3.75
C VAL A 272 8.92 1.38 -3.46
N VAL A 273 9.22 0.32 -4.20
CA VAL A 273 8.62 -1.01 -4.00
C VAL A 273 8.96 -1.58 -2.62
N LEU A 274 10.22 -1.46 -2.20
CA LEU A 274 10.65 -1.91 -0.88
C LEU A 274 9.92 -1.13 0.21
N LEU A 275 9.83 0.20 0.14
CA LEU A 275 9.09 1.01 1.12
C LEU A 275 7.60 0.65 1.17
N LEU A 276 7.00 0.44 -0.01
CA LEU A 276 5.57 0.16 -0.15
C LEU A 276 5.20 -1.20 0.45
N PHE A 277 6.02 -2.21 0.19
CA PHE A 277 5.69 -3.60 0.49
C PHE A 277 6.52 -4.22 1.61
N TRP A 278 7.42 -3.47 2.27
CA TRP A 278 8.28 -4.00 3.34
C TRP A 278 7.48 -4.77 4.40
N LYS A 279 6.45 -4.11 4.94
CA LYS A 279 5.58 -4.71 5.95
C LYS A 279 4.55 -5.66 5.35
N ILE A 280 4.41 -5.79 4.03
CA ILE A 280 3.33 -6.56 3.38
C ILE A 280 3.91 -7.81 2.70
N GLY A 281 5.00 -8.33 3.24
CA GLY A 281 5.59 -9.60 2.82
C GLY A 281 7.08 -9.51 2.57
N LEU A 282 7.61 -8.39 2.06
CA LEU A 282 9.01 -8.33 1.64
C LEU A 282 9.99 -8.49 2.81
N SER A 283 9.62 -8.07 4.03
CA SER A 283 10.43 -8.29 5.24
C SER A 283 10.61 -9.77 5.62
N ARG A 284 9.86 -10.70 5.01
CA ARG A 284 10.00 -12.16 5.19
C ARG A 284 11.04 -12.78 4.26
N LEU A 285 11.45 -12.04 3.24
CA LEU A 285 12.37 -12.49 2.22
C LEU A 285 13.81 -12.17 2.64
N ASP A 286 14.74 -13.06 2.34
CA ASP A 286 16.16 -12.74 2.41
C ASP A 286 16.59 -11.85 1.22
N ASN A 287 17.85 -11.39 1.23
CA ASN A 287 18.30 -10.45 0.18
C ASN A 287 18.32 -11.08 -1.21
N ASN A 288 18.59 -12.38 -1.33
CA ASN A 288 18.62 -13.05 -2.63
C ASN A 288 17.20 -13.20 -3.17
N GLU A 289 16.27 -13.60 -2.31
CA GLU A 289 14.84 -13.67 -2.62
C GLU A 289 14.26 -12.30 -3.03
N LEU A 290 14.69 -11.23 -2.35
CA LEU A 290 14.30 -9.86 -2.73
C LEU A 290 14.85 -9.48 -4.10
N ILE A 291 16.12 -9.80 -4.39
CA ILE A 291 16.72 -9.53 -5.71
C ILE A 291 15.95 -10.30 -6.79
N GLU A 292 15.75 -11.61 -6.62
CA GLU A 292 15.00 -12.46 -7.55
C GLU A 292 13.60 -11.88 -7.82
N LEU A 293 12.85 -11.51 -6.78
CA LEU A 293 11.52 -10.93 -6.93
C LEU A 293 11.54 -9.59 -7.68
N LEU A 294 12.49 -8.69 -7.35
CA LEU A 294 12.60 -7.39 -8.01
C LEU A 294 12.98 -7.55 -9.49
N GLU A 295 13.89 -8.47 -9.81
CA GLU A 295 14.28 -8.77 -11.19
C GLU A 295 13.12 -9.40 -11.99
N GLU A 296 12.37 -10.34 -11.39
CA GLU A 296 11.15 -10.90 -11.99
C GLU A 296 10.10 -9.81 -12.24
N ALA A 297 10.04 -8.78 -11.39
CA ALA A 297 9.19 -7.59 -11.55
C ALA A 297 9.69 -6.60 -12.62
N GLY A 298 10.87 -6.82 -13.22
CA GLY A 298 11.50 -5.95 -14.21
C GLY A 298 12.27 -4.77 -13.61
N ILE A 299 12.57 -4.80 -12.31
CA ILE A 299 13.33 -3.77 -11.62
C ILE A 299 14.79 -4.19 -11.62
N ARG A 300 15.66 -3.35 -12.17
CA ARG A 300 17.10 -3.58 -12.12
C ARG A 300 17.63 -3.33 -10.70
N VAL A 301 18.19 -4.37 -10.09
CA VAL A 301 18.87 -4.31 -8.79
C VAL A 301 20.37 -4.07 -8.99
N GLN A 302 21.10 -3.66 -7.96
CA GLN A 302 22.56 -3.45 -8.05
C GLN A 302 23.30 -4.71 -8.47
N ASP A 303 24.47 -4.53 -9.08
CA ASP A 303 25.21 -5.62 -9.73
C ASP A 303 25.74 -6.70 -8.75
N ASP A 304 25.78 -6.43 -7.44
CA ASP A 304 26.18 -7.42 -6.43
C ASP A 304 25.22 -7.51 -5.20
N PRO A 305 24.95 -8.72 -4.68
CA PRO A 305 24.04 -8.93 -3.54
C PRO A 305 24.45 -8.23 -2.24
N GLU A 306 25.75 -8.00 -2.04
CA GLU A 306 26.28 -7.40 -0.81
C GLU A 306 26.01 -5.89 -0.78
N THR A 307 26.15 -5.20 -1.91
CA THR A 307 25.79 -3.79 -2.02
C THR A 307 24.26 -3.61 -1.89
N PHE A 308 23.46 -4.51 -2.45
CA PHE A 308 22.00 -4.50 -2.22
C PHE A 308 21.65 -4.72 -0.74
N ARG A 309 22.31 -5.67 -0.06
CA ARG A 309 22.14 -5.87 1.39
C ARG A 309 22.46 -4.61 2.19
N LYS A 310 23.59 -3.94 1.87
CA LYS A 310 23.97 -2.67 2.52
C LYS A 310 22.93 -1.58 2.28
N PHE A 311 22.41 -1.50 1.06
CA PHE A 311 21.32 -0.59 0.70
C PHE A 311 20.06 -0.85 1.54
N VAL A 312 19.57 -2.10 1.62
CA VAL A 312 18.39 -2.46 2.43
C VAL A 312 18.61 -2.13 3.91
N ASN A 313 19.79 -2.44 4.46
CA ASN A 313 20.10 -2.16 5.86
C ASN A 313 20.20 -0.66 6.17
N ARG A 314 20.67 0.16 5.22
CA ARG A 314 20.88 1.60 5.42
C ARG A 314 19.63 2.42 5.13
N GLU A 315 18.90 2.08 4.08
CA GLU A 315 17.81 2.93 3.56
C GLU A 315 16.41 2.42 3.95
N ILE A 316 16.24 1.09 4.10
CA ILE A 316 14.91 0.50 4.33
C ILE A 316 14.68 0.20 5.80
N LYS A 317 15.51 -0.67 6.41
CA LYS A 317 15.27 -1.18 7.77
C LYS A 317 15.08 -0.08 8.83
N PRO A 318 15.86 1.02 8.85
CA PRO A 318 15.71 2.07 9.86
C PRO A 318 14.34 2.75 9.88
N LEU A 319 13.59 2.68 8.76
CA LEU A 319 12.24 3.26 8.65
C LEU A 319 11.16 2.36 9.26
N PHE A 320 11.51 1.13 9.65
CA PHE A 320 10.56 0.08 10.04
C PHE A 320 10.93 -0.66 11.33
N SER A 321 12.08 -0.32 11.93
CA SER A 321 12.63 -0.86 13.17
C SER A 321 12.01 -0.27 14.44
#